data_AF-A0A1W2B0N1-F1
#
_entry.id   AF-A0A1W2B0N1-F1
#
_cell.length_a   1.000
_cell.length_b   1.000
_cell.length_c   1.000
_cell.angle_alpha   90.00
_cell.angle_beta   90.00
_cell.angle_gamma   90.00
#
_symmetry.space_group_name_H-M   'P 1'
#
loop_
_entity.id
_entity.type
_entity.pdbx_description
1 polymer ?
#
loop_
_entity_poly.entity_id
_entity_poly.type
_entity_poly.pdbx_seq_one_letter_code
_entity_poly.pdbx_strand_id
1 'polypeptide(L)'
;MDKIIVFETFYNPIEANIVKSRLLDSGVQCFLSDENTITINPLYTQALGGVKLHLFEKDVELAKSILEDQDVPIPLTEEAETATVAICPNCDSSNVGYVQATKKRFGIFTIIVSFLLMVYPFHAKKTYHCFNCEHEF
;
A
#
# COMPACT_ATOMS: atom_id res chain seq x y z
N MET A 1 33.97 -20.41 -0.74
CA MET A 1 32.51 -20.58 -0.85
C MET A 1 31.91 -19.26 -0.42
N ASP A 2 31.21 -18.57 -1.31
CA ASP A 2 30.59 -17.30 -0.96
C ASP A 2 29.41 -17.55 -0.03
N LYS A 3 29.45 -16.95 1.16
CA LYS A 3 28.41 -17.11 2.19
C LYS A 3 27.21 -16.24 1.83
N ILE A 4 26.02 -16.84 1.86
CA ILE A 4 24.75 -16.14 1.69
C ILE A 4 24.27 -15.67 3.06
N ILE A 5 23.88 -14.41 3.16
CA ILE A 5 23.32 -13.83 4.37
C ILE A 5 21.95 -13.21 4.10
N VAL A 6 21.17 -13.01 5.16
CA VAL A 6 19.96 -12.19 5.10
C VAL A 6 20.41 -10.73 5.21
N PHE A 7 20.08 -9.93 4.22
CA PHE A 7 20.40 -8.50 4.19
C PHE A 7 19.31 -7.69 4.91
N GLU A 8 18.06 -7.90 4.50
CA GLU A 8 16.91 -7.14 5.01
C GLU A 8 15.63 -7.98 4.93
N THR A 9 14.62 -7.60 5.71
CA THR A 9 13.33 -8.27 5.74
C THR A 9 12.21 -7.27 5.53
N PHE A 10 11.32 -7.58 4.59
CA PHE A 10 10.25 -6.69 4.14
C PHE A 10 8.89 -7.26 4.52
N TYR A 11 7.97 -6.40 4.96
CA TYR A 11 6.59 -6.81 5.24
C TYR A 11 5.74 -6.86 3.98
N ASN A 12 6.02 -5.98 3.01
CA ASN A 12 5.29 -5.91 1.75
C ASN A 12 6.06 -6.66 0.64
N PRO A 13 5.46 -7.68 -0.01
CA PRO A 13 6.12 -8.40 -1.10
C PRO A 13 6.39 -7.52 -2.33
N ILE A 14 5.62 -6.44 -2.52
CA ILE A 14 5.83 -5.48 -3.60
C ILE A 14 7.12 -4.71 -3.37
N GLU A 15 7.31 -4.18 -2.16
CA GLU A 15 8.52 -3.45 -1.76
C GLU A 15 9.77 -4.33 -1.89
N ALA A 16 9.67 -5.57 -1.40
CA ALA A 16 10.74 -6.56 -1.52
C ALA A 16 11.17 -6.78 -2.99
N ASN A 17 10.20 -6.86 -3.91
CA ASN A 17 10.46 -7.04 -5.33
C ASN A 17 11.03 -5.79 -6.00
N ILE A 18 10.64 -4.59 -5.57
CA ILE A 18 11.24 -3.34 -6.04
C ILE A 18 12.72 -3.30 -5.66
N VAL A 19 13.04 -3.57 -4.39
CA VAL A 19 14.43 -3.58 -3.90
C VAL A 19 15.26 -4.66 -4.62
N LYS A 20 14.73 -5.88 -4.73
CA LYS A 20 15.37 -6.96 -5.48
C LYS A 20 15.68 -6.55 -6.93
N SER A 21 14.72 -5.95 -7.62
CA SER A 21 14.91 -5.52 -9.02
C SER A 21 16.01 -4.48 -9.16
N ARG A 22 16.08 -3.51 -8.22
CA ARG A 22 17.14 -2.49 -8.20
C ARG A 22 18.54 -3.09 -7.97
N LEU A 23 18.64 -4.01 -7.02
CA LEU A 23 19.91 -4.70 -6.74
C LEU A 23 20.37 -5.54 -7.93
N LEU A 24 19.45 -6.25 -8.58
CA LEU A 24 19.76 -7.02 -9.78
C LEU A 24 20.22 -6.14 -10.95
N ASP A 25 19.58 -4.98 -11.15
CA ASP A 25 19.96 -4.00 -12.19
C ASP A 25 21.37 -3.44 -11.96
N SER A 26 21.76 -3.32 -10.69
CA SER A 26 23.10 -2.89 -10.27
C SER A 26 24.14 -4.02 -10.29
N GLY A 27 23.77 -5.23 -10.71
CA GLY A 27 24.65 -6.39 -10.80
C GLY A 27 24.82 -7.20 -9.51
N VAL A 28 24.04 -6.92 -8.47
CA VAL A 28 24.07 -7.67 -7.20
C VAL A 28 23.15 -8.89 -7.29
N GLN A 29 23.70 -10.09 -7.15
CA GLN A 29 22.89 -11.31 -7.11
C GLN A 29 22.16 -11.42 -5.77
N CYS A 30 20.83 -11.36 -5.82
CA CYS A 30 19.97 -11.49 -4.65
C CYS A 30 18.71 -12.34 -4.96
N PHE A 31 18.10 -12.89 -3.91
CA PHE A 31 16.84 -13.62 -4.00
C PHE A 31 15.95 -13.38 -2.78
N LEU A 32 14.65 -13.59 -2.95
CA LEU A 32 13.65 -13.46 -1.89
C LEU A 32 13.22 -14.84 -1.41
N SER A 33 13.10 -15.01 -0.10
CA SER A 33 12.47 -16.18 0.52
C SER A 33 11.11 -15.80 1.09
N ASP A 34 10.19 -16.77 1.17
CA ASP A 34 8.85 -16.65 1.78
C ASP A 34 7.84 -15.74 1.03
N GLU A 35 8.23 -15.14 -0.10
CA GLU A 35 7.39 -14.32 -1.00
C GLU A 35 6.05 -14.99 -1.34
N ASN A 36 6.11 -16.17 -1.95
CA ASN A 36 4.93 -16.85 -2.48
C ASN A 36 3.93 -17.23 -1.37
N THR A 37 4.44 -17.64 -0.21
CA THR A 37 3.60 -18.01 0.94
C THR A 37 2.85 -16.80 1.49
N ILE A 38 3.52 -15.65 1.58
CA ILE A 38 2.93 -14.39 2.04
C ILE A 38 1.91 -13.86 1.02
N THR A 39 2.18 -13.98 -0.28
CA THR A 39 1.23 -13.61 -1.34
C THR A 39 -0.05 -14.46 -1.30
N ILE A 40 0.06 -15.76 -1.07
CA ILE A 40 -1.10 -16.67 -1.02
C ILE A 40 -1.93 -16.46 0.24
N ASN A 41 -1.28 -16.25 1.39
CA ASN A 41 -1.99 -15.99 2.65
C ASN A 41 -1.29 -14.90 3.47
N PRO A 42 -1.74 -13.64 3.32
CA PRO A 42 -1.16 -12.49 4.03
C PRO A 42 -1.18 -12.61 5.57
N LEU A 43 -2.05 -13.46 6.14
CA LEU A 43 -2.09 -13.68 7.59
C LEU A 43 -0.82 -14.33 8.13
N TYR A 44 -0.03 -15.00 7.28
CA TYR A 44 1.25 -15.61 7.69
C TYR A 44 2.43 -14.64 7.76
N THR A 45 2.26 -13.39 7.33
CA THR A 45 3.32 -12.37 7.37
C THR A 45 3.93 -12.23 8.76
N GLN A 46 3.10 -12.22 9.81
CA GLN A 46 3.56 -12.11 11.19
C GLN A 46 4.15 -13.39 11.78
N ALA A 47 3.79 -14.56 11.23
CA ALA A 47 4.36 -15.83 11.68
C ALA A 47 5.74 -16.11 11.06
N LEU A 48 5.95 -15.66 9.82
CA LEU A 48 7.19 -15.90 9.05
C LEU A 48 8.23 -14.77 9.18
N GLY A 49 7.79 -13.63 9.73
CA GLY A 49 8.63 -12.46 9.95
C GLY A 49 8.79 -11.58 8.71
N GLY A 50 7.96 -11.75 7.67
CA GLY A 50 8.08 -11.04 6.39
C GLY A 50 8.91 -11.78 5.33
N VAL A 51 9.03 -11.15 4.16
CA VAL A 51 9.81 -11.61 3.00
C VAL A 51 11.29 -11.29 3.23
N LYS A 52 12.15 -12.30 3.24
CA LYS A 52 13.59 -12.13 3.52
C LYS A 52 14.38 -11.97 2.23
N LEU A 53 15.17 -10.91 2.13
CA LEU A 53 16.09 -10.67 1.02
C LEU A 53 17.47 -11.22 1.35
N HIS A 54 17.95 -12.11 0.50
CA HIS A 54 19.24 -12.77 0.63
C HIS A 54 20.21 -12.31 -0.45
N LEU A 55 21.48 -12.13 -0.08
CA LEU A 55 22.57 -11.79 -1.00
C LEU A 55 23.90 -12.35 -0.48
N PHE A 56 24.95 -12.29 -1.31
CA PHE A 56 26.28 -12.73 -0.91
C PHE A 56 26.95 -11.72 0.03
N GLU A 57 27.64 -12.20 1.05
CA GLU A 57 28.33 -11.36 2.06
C GLU A 57 29.28 -10.32 1.44
N LYS A 58 29.88 -10.64 0.29
CA LYS A 58 30.77 -9.74 -0.47
C LYS A 58 30.05 -8.53 -1.09
N ASP A 59 28.75 -8.65 -1.36
CA ASP A 59 27.96 -7.64 -2.07
C ASP A 59 27.16 -6.75 -1.09
N VAL A 60 27.31 -6.95 0.22
CA VAL A 60 26.58 -6.21 1.27
C VAL A 60 26.90 -4.72 1.25
N GLU A 61 28.18 -4.36 1.15
CA GLU A 61 28.60 -2.95 1.13
C GLU A 61 28.08 -2.24 -0.13
N LEU A 62 28.12 -2.93 -1.27
CA LEU A 62 27.61 -2.45 -2.54
C LEU A 62 26.08 -2.27 -2.47
N ALA A 63 25.36 -3.27 -1.99
CA ALA A 63 23.91 -3.19 -1.80
C ALA A 63 23.49 -2.01 -0.89
N LYS A 64 24.22 -1.80 0.20
CA LYS A 64 23.98 -0.67 1.12
C LYS A 64 24.18 0.68 0.44
N SER A 65 25.26 0.84 -0.33
CA SER A 65 25.50 2.08 -1.08
C SER A 65 24.41 2.39 -2.11
N ILE A 66 23.91 1.38 -2.83
CA ILE A 66 22.84 1.57 -3.83
C ILE A 66 21.54 2.05 -3.16
N LEU A 67 21.23 1.52 -1.97
CA LEU A 67 19.99 1.83 -1.26
C LEU A 67 20.06 3.18 -0.54
N GLU A 68 21.22 3.55 0.03
CA GLU A 68 21.43 4.85 0.68
C GLU A 68 21.44 6.04 -0.29
N ASP A 69 21.94 5.86 -1.51
CA ASP A 69 21.99 6.93 -2.53
C ASP A 69 20.59 7.35 -3.02
N GLN A 70 19.54 6.60 -2.70
CA GLN A 70 18.20 6.79 -3.25
C GLN A 70 17.08 6.67 -2.21
N ASP A 71 17.25 7.29 -1.04
CA ASP A 71 16.19 7.59 -0.06
C ASP A 71 15.09 8.48 -0.69
N VAL A 72 14.37 7.92 -1.66
CA VAL A 72 13.09 8.41 -2.13
C VAL A 72 12.07 7.56 -1.39
N PRO A 73 11.38 8.10 -0.37
CA PRO A 73 10.29 7.38 0.27
C PRO A 73 9.26 7.07 -0.82
N ILE A 74 9.15 5.79 -1.17
CA ILE A 74 8.08 5.30 -2.04
C ILE A 74 6.83 5.41 -1.17
N PRO A 75 5.86 6.29 -1.48
CA PRO A 75 4.61 6.31 -0.75
C PRO A 75 3.86 5.06 -1.17
N LEU A 76 4.07 3.95 -0.46
CA LEU A 76 3.29 2.72 -0.58
C LEU A 76 1.96 2.88 0.17
N THR A 77 1.31 4.03 0.01
CA THR A 77 -0.11 4.16 0.29
C THR A 77 -0.84 3.64 -0.94
N GLU A 78 -1.61 2.57 -0.76
CA GLU A 78 -2.53 1.94 -1.73
C GLU A 78 -3.68 2.86 -2.18
N GLU A 79 -3.44 4.17 -2.21
CA GLU A 79 -4.41 5.22 -2.54
C GLU A 79 -3.82 6.12 -3.64
N ALA A 80 -3.05 5.53 -4.56
CA ALA A 80 -2.62 6.17 -5.79
C ALA A 80 -3.73 6.12 -6.86
N GLU A 81 -4.92 6.60 -6.52
CA GLU A 81 -5.91 7.00 -7.52
C GLU A 81 -6.49 8.36 -7.11
N THR A 82 -6.12 9.38 -7.88
CA THR A 82 -6.67 10.74 -7.90
C THR A 82 -6.09 11.78 -6.91
N ALA A 83 -4.78 11.98 -6.96
CA ALA A 83 -4.20 13.31 -6.72
C ALA A 83 -4.52 14.26 -7.91
N THR A 84 -5.81 14.40 -8.26
CA THR A 84 -6.27 15.64 -8.89
C THR A 84 -6.59 16.57 -7.74
N VAL A 85 -5.83 17.66 -7.62
CA VAL A 85 -6.09 18.73 -6.66
C VAL A 85 -7.46 19.34 -7.00
N ALA A 86 -8.53 18.70 -6.53
CA ALA A 86 -9.89 19.17 -6.71
C ALA A 86 -10.08 20.34 -5.75
N ILE A 87 -10.02 21.55 -6.28
CA ILE A 87 -10.29 22.76 -5.51
C ILE A 87 -11.80 22.82 -5.29
N CYS A 88 -12.23 23.08 -4.05
CA CYS A 88 -13.65 23.19 -3.76
C CYS A 88 -14.26 24.41 -4.47
N PRO A 89 -15.32 24.26 -5.31
CA PRO A 89 -15.92 25.38 -6.04
C PRO A 89 -16.63 26.41 -5.16
N ASN A 90 -16.85 26.10 -3.87
CA ASN A 90 -17.58 26.96 -2.93
C ASN A 90 -16.66 27.78 -2.01
N CYS A 91 -15.49 27.26 -1.64
CA CYS A 91 -14.60 27.91 -0.67
C CYS A 91 -13.13 28.03 -1.12
N ASP A 92 -12.81 27.60 -2.34
CA ASP A 92 -11.47 27.64 -2.94
C ASP A 92 -10.37 26.94 -2.13
N SER A 93 -10.75 26.14 -1.12
CA SER A 93 -9.78 25.47 -0.27
C SER A 93 -9.26 24.20 -0.93
N SER A 94 -7.96 23.92 -0.75
CA SER A 94 -7.27 22.72 -1.22
C SER A 94 -7.51 21.50 -0.32
N ASN A 95 -8.25 21.65 0.78
CA ASN A 95 -8.51 20.59 1.75
C ASN A 95 -9.79 19.81 1.38
N VAL A 96 -9.73 19.10 0.25
CA VAL A 96 -10.80 18.26 -0.28
C VAL A 96 -10.35 16.80 -0.26
N GLY A 97 -11.12 15.93 0.37
CA GLY A 97 -10.86 14.50 0.43
C GLY A 97 -11.86 13.72 -0.42
N TYR A 98 -11.37 12.68 -1.10
CA TYR A 98 -12.24 11.71 -1.76
C TYR A 98 -12.67 10.66 -0.74
N VAL A 99 -13.80 10.90 -0.09
CA VAL A 99 -14.30 10.08 1.02
C VAL A 99 -15.65 9.49 0.69
N GLN A 100 -16.07 8.49 1.47
CA GLN A 100 -17.43 7.96 1.37
C GLN A 100 -18.41 9.05 1.79
N ALA A 101 -19.42 9.33 0.94
CA ALA A 101 -20.42 10.35 1.23
C ALA A 101 -21.07 10.09 2.59
N THR A 102 -20.91 11.02 3.53
CA THR A 102 -21.43 10.86 4.91
C THR A 102 -22.91 11.23 5.01
N LYS A 103 -23.46 11.84 3.95
CA LYS A 103 -24.85 12.25 3.90
C LYS A 103 -25.78 11.05 3.75
N LYS A 104 -26.22 10.55 4.92
CA LYS A 104 -27.41 9.72 5.20
C LYS A 104 -28.28 9.45 3.97
N ARG A 105 -28.08 8.31 3.31
CA ARG A 105 -29.08 7.70 2.42
C ARG A 105 -29.33 6.21 2.64
N PHE A 106 -28.73 5.62 3.68
CA PHE A 106 -29.24 4.34 4.18
C PHE A 106 -30.51 4.62 4.98
N GLY A 107 -31.64 4.67 4.26
CA GLY A 107 -32.95 4.71 4.89
C GLY A 107 -33.11 3.47 5.79
N ILE A 108 -33.83 3.60 6.88
CA ILE A 108 -34.09 2.49 7.81
C ILE A 108 -34.63 1.26 7.05
N PHE A 109 -35.38 1.48 5.97
CA PHE A 109 -35.86 0.44 5.05
C PHE A 109 -34.74 -0.37 4.37
N THR A 110 -33.66 0.26 3.90
CA THR A 110 -32.54 -0.46 3.26
C THR A 110 -31.77 -1.31 4.27
N ILE A 111 -31.69 -0.85 5.53
CA ILE A 111 -31.06 -1.60 6.63
C ILE A 111 -31.91 -2.84 6.97
N ILE A 112 -33.23 -2.68 7.09
CA ILE A 112 -34.16 -3.77 7.39
C ILE A 112 -34.17 -4.82 6.27
N VAL A 113 -34.27 -4.40 5.00
CA VAL A 113 -34.28 -5.31 3.84
C VAL A 113 -32.97 -6.07 3.72
N SER A 114 -31.84 -5.40 3.95
CA SER A 114 -30.52 -6.03 3.93
C SER A 114 -30.34 -7.05 5.06
N PHE A 115 -30.82 -6.74 6.27
CA PHE A 115 -30.79 -7.68 7.39
C PHE A 115 -31.70 -8.89 7.14
N LEU A 116 -32.90 -8.68 6.58
CA LEU A 116 -33.85 -9.75 6.26
C LEU A 116 -33.32 -10.69 5.17
N LEU A 117 -32.66 -10.15 4.14
CA LEU A 117 -32.15 -10.94 3.02
C LEU A 117 -30.76 -11.54 3.30
N MET A 118 -30.13 -11.21 4.44
CA MET A 118 -28.72 -11.54 4.72
C MET A 118 -27.78 -11.13 3.57
N VAL A 119 -28.17 -10.12 2.80
CA VAL A 119 -27.40 -9.56 1.68
C VAL A 119 -26.76 -8.28 2.17
N TYR A 120 -25.44 -8.28 2.25
CA TYR A 120 -24.68 -7.19 2.82
C TYR A 120 -24.59 -5.99 1.86
N PRO A 121 -24.98 -4.76 2.26
CA PRO A 121 -25.12 -3.65 1.33
C PRO A 121 -23.88 -2.76 1.42
N PHE A 122 -22.86 -3.04 0.61
CA PHE A 122 -21.67 -2.18 0.52
C PHE A 122 -21.55 -1.47 -0.82
N HIS A 123 -22.52 -0.60 -1.10
CA HIS A 123 -22.35 0.41 -2.15
C HIS A 123 -22.47 1.81 -1.56
N ALA A 124 -21.39 2.25 -0.90
CA ALA A 124 -21.18 3.65 -0.57
C ALA A 124 -20.70 4.38 -1.83
N LYS A 125 -21.46 5.38 -2.28
CA LYS A 125 -21.01 6.25 -3.37
C LYS A 125 -19.86 7.13 -2.83
N LYS A 126 -18.73 7.11 -3.52
CA LYS A 126 -17.60 8.01 -3.24
C LYS A 126 -17.90 9.38 -3.85
N THR A 127 -17.69 10.46 -3.10
CA THR A 127 -17.88 11.85 -3.55
C THR A 127 -16.78 12.72 -2.97
N TYR A 128 -16.48 13.85 -3.59
CA TYR A 128 -15.52 14.80 -3.03
C TYR A 128 -16.16 15.54 -1.87
N HIS A 129 -15.52 15.53 -0.70
CA HIS A 129 -15.97 16.23 0.49
C HIS A 129 -14.93 17.28 0.88
N CYS A 130 -15.36 18.52 1.04
CA CYS A 130 -14.49 19.58 1.54
C CYS A 130 -14.57 19.66 3.07
N PHE A 131 -13.42 19.53 3.75
CA PHE A 131 -13.35 19.55 5.22
C PHE A 131 -13.49 20.95 5.83
N ASN A 132 -13.42 22.02 5.03
CA ASN A 132 -13.58 23.40 5.52
C ASN A 132 -15.02 23.91 5.42
N CYS A 133 -15.76 23.53 4.38
CA CYS A 133 -17.11 24.05 4.11
C CYS A 133 -18.21 22.99 4.11
N GLU A 134 -17.85 21.73 4.41
CA GLU A 134 -18.75 20.56 4.44
C GLU A 134 -19.55 20.35 3.13
N HIS A 135 -19.06 20.91 2.02
CA HIS A 135 -19.70 20.75 0.72
C HIS A 135 -19.27 19.42 0.09
N GLU A 136 -20.27 18.63 -0.33
CA GLU A 136 -20.11 17.36 -1.05
C GLU A 136 -20.46 17.57 -2.54
N PHE A 137 -19.57 17.20 -3.46
CA PHE A 137 -19.79 17.29 -4.92
C PHE A 137 -19.24 16.09 -5.69
#